data_AF-A0AAV2TQE5-F1
#
_entry.id   AF-A0AAV2TQE5-F1
#
_cell.length_a   1.000
_cell.length_b   1.000
_cell.length_c   1.000
_cell.angle_alpha   90.00
_cell.angle_beta   90.00
_cell.angle_gamma   90.00
#
_symmetry.space_group_name_H-M   'P 1'
#
loop_
_entity.id
_entity.type
_entity.pdbx_description
1 polymer ?
#
loop_
_entity_poly.entity_id
_entity_poly.type
_entity_poly.pdbx_seq_one_letter_code
_entity_poly.pdbx_strand_id
1 'polypeptide(L)'
;MYPTEHKIRSRLYLTLLVWISVQTPSAHADEKRLHPEHSLFYPMPNDPNLWNLGGSARFHDGVLTLVPSQSNRAGVAWNGIPVDYCNWEVNIAFSIQSGGYYFADGWALFYTMEPITEVVLDPYKNIMGGPNDYQGVALIHDTYNSFLFDTNFPRLYALVSGGSDRYYHYRNGWSLRRYSCHFSCLNDQCRIKFEYWNRNLYVTAMDWNGNCKDYKRFENVVLPAGGYFSFTAFNDYYYETVNIHEFKVEEYTDANECFERDGQTPKW
;
A
#
# COMPACT_ATOMS: atom_id res chain seq x y z
N MET A 1 -59.22 37.76 -51.57
CA MET A 1 -58.26 36.65 -51.62
C MET A 1 -57.05 37.07 -50.79
N TYR A 2 -57.04 36.71 -49.51
CA TYR A 2 -55.94 36.97 -48.57
C TYR A 2 -55.67 35.64 -47.85
N PRO A 3 -54.43 35.13 -47.82
CA PRO A 3 -54.14 33.85 -47.19
C PRO A 3 -53.89 34.00 -45.69
N THR A 4 -54.30 32.95 -45.00
CA THR A 4 -54.28 32.66 -43.56
C THR A 4 -52.87 32.55 -42.97
N GLU A 5 -52.59 33.27 -41.87
CA GLU A 5 -51.39 33.06 -41.05
C GLU A 5 -51.53 31.80 -40.18
N HIS A 6 -50.60 30.85 -40.35
CA HIS A 6 -50.43 29.69 -39.47
C HIS A 6 -49.58 30.07 -38.25
N LYS A 7 -50.18 30.09 -37.05
CA LYS A 7 -49.45 30.16 -35.77
C LYS A 7 -48.73 28.83 -35.50
N ILE A 8 -47.40 28.82 -35.63
CA ILE A 8 -46.53 27.73 -35.19
C ILE A 8 -46.39 27.82 -33.66
N ARG A 9 -46.94 26.83 -32.94
CA ARG A 9 -46.73 26.66 -31.50
C ARG A 9 -45.37 25.99 -31.26
N SER A 10 -44.37 26.77 -30.87
CA SER A 10 -43.09 26.27 -30.36
C SER A 10 -43.31 25.58 -29.00
N ARG A 11 -43.01 24.28 -28.91
CA ARG A 11 -42.93 23.55 -27.64
C ARG A 11 -41.47 23.52 -27.21
N LEU A 12 -41.11 24.29 -26.19
CA LEU A 12 -39.81 24.17 -25.52
C LEU A 12 -39.78 22.83 -24.78
N TYR A 13 -38.86 21.94 -25.18
CA TYR A 13 -38.47 20.78 -24.37
C TYR A 13 -37.33 21.22 -23.44
N LEU A 14 -37.62 21.24 -22.13
CA LEU A 14 -36.62 21.50 -21.10
C LEU A 14 -35.82 20.20 -20.89
N THR A 15 -34.61 20.11 -21.45
CA THR A 15 -33.69 19.01 -21.15
C THR A 15 -33.02 19.26 -19.81
N LEU A 16 -33.36 18.45 -18.81
CA LEU A 16 -32.72 18.46 -17.49
C LEU A 16 -31.30 17.89 -17.64
N LEU A 17 -30.28 18.75 -17.66
CA LEU A 17 -28.88 18.33 -17.59
C LEU A 17 -28.61 17.86 -16.16
N VAL A 18 -28.65 16.56 -15.93
CA VAL A 18 -28.15 15.94 -14.70
C VAL A 18 -26.62 16.02 -14.77
N TRP A 19 -26.06 16.96 -14.02
CA TRP A 19 -24.63 16.99 -13.74
C TRP A 19 -24.31 15.79 -12.83
N ILE A 20 -23.86 14.69 -13.44
CA ILE A 20 -23.19 13.64 -12.70
C ILE A 20 -21.81 14.20 -12.34
N SER A 21 -21.67 14.72 -11.13
CA SER A 21 -20.36 15.00 -10.55
C SER A 21 -19.60 13.67 -10.48
N VAL A 22 -18.63 13.48 -11.37
CA VAL A 22 -17.60 12.45 -11.19
C VAL A 22 -16.83 12.86 -9.95
N GLN A 23 -17.12 12.18 -8.84
CA GLN A 23 -16.34 12.33 -7.61
C GLN A 23 -14.96 11.75 -7.89
N THR A 24 -13.97 12.61 -8.09
CA THR A 24 -12.56 12.24 -8.00
C THR A 24 -12.29 11.69 -6.60
N PRO A 25 -11.59 10.56 -6.43
CA PRO A 25 -11.26 10.06 -5.11
C PRO A 25 -10.28 11.01 -4.42
N SER A 26 -10.79 11.68 -3.39
CA SER A 26 -10.06 12.31 -2.28
C SER A 26 -8.89 13.24 -2.64
N ALA A 27 -9.20 14.51 -2.92
CA ALA A 27 -8.31 15.62 -2.60
C ALA A 27 -8.76 16.20 -1.26
N HIS A 28 -8.40 15.56 -0.15
CA HIS A 28 -8.52 16.21 1.15
C HIS A 28 -7.48 17.33 1.15
N ALA A 29 -7.94 18.57 1.07
CA ALA A 29 -7.10 19.77 1.19
C ALA A 29 -6.79 19.99 2.68
N ASP A 30 -6.16 18.99 3.28
CA ASP A 30 -5.78 18.97 4.68
C ASP A 30 -4.31 19.41 4.75
N GLU A 31 -3.96 20.24 5.74
CA GLU A 31 -2.56 20.61 5.95
C GLU A 31 -1.75 19.34 6.26
N LYS A 32 -0.65 19.17 5.53
CA LYS A 32 0.21 17.99 5.63
C LYS A 32 1.57 18.39 6.15
N ARG A 33 2.07 17.65 7.14
CA ARG A 33 3.42 17.81 7.67
C ARG A 33 4.29 16.64 7.21
N LEU A 34 5.38 16.93 6.52
CA LEU A 34 6.39 15.91 6.16
C LEU A 34 7.15 15.46 7.42
N HIS A 35 7.37 14.15 7.53
CA HIS A 35 8.16 13.52 8.57
C HIS A 35 9.40 12.83 7.99
N PRO A 36 10.54 13.54 7.86
CA PRO A 36 11.78 12.96 7.32
C PRO A 36 12.30 11.76 8.10
N GLU A 37 12.09 11.73 9.41
CA GLU A 37 12.49 10.65 10.32
C GLU A 37 11.78 9.32 10.05
N HIS A 38 10.61 9.37 9.41
CA HIS A 38 9.83 8.20 8.98
C HIS A 38 9.97 7.95 7.46
N SER A 39 10.72 8.78 6.73
CA SER A 39 10.79 8.75 5.27
C SER A 39 12.12 8.22 4.73
N LEU A 40 12.09 7.72 3.49
CA LEU A 40 13.23 7.33 2.66
C LEU A 40 13.11 8.05 1.31
N PHE A 41 13.92 9.06 1.05
CA PHE A 41 14.01 9.71 -0.26
C PHE A 41 15.47 10.01 -0.61
N TYR A 42 15.75 10.24 -1.90
CA TYR A 42 17.11 10.48 -2.37
C TYR A 42 17.72 11.77 -1.78
N PRO A 43 18.98 11.74 -1.29
CA PRO A 43 19.78 10.55 -1.03
C PRO A 43 19.28 9.81 0.21
N MET A 44 19.02 8.50 0.07
CA MET A 44 18.46 7.70 1.16
C MET A 44 19.32 7.79 2.42
N PRO A 45 18.75 8.10 3.59
CA PRO A 45 19.50 8.15 4.82
C PRO A 45 20.00 6.76 5.17
N ASN A 46 21.32 6.57 5.21
CA ASN A 46 21.94 5.40 5.82
C ASN A 46 22.24 5.67 7.31
N ASP A 47 21.25 6.25 8.01
CA ASP A 47 21.32 6.48 9.45
C ASP A 47 20.62 5.30 10.16
N PRO A 48 21.37 4.40 10.82
CA PRO A 48 20.78 3.27 11.52
C PRO A 48 19.86 3.69 12.67
N ASN A 49 19.91 4.94 13.12
CA ASN A 49 18.96 5.45 14.11
C ASN A 49 17.57 5.71 13.51
N LEU A 50 17.48 5.92 12.19
CA LEU A 50 16.22 6.15 11.49
C LEU A 50 15.72 4.88 10.81
N TRP A 51 16.57 4.22 10.02
CA TRP A 51 16.21 3.03 9.26
C TRP A 51 17.25 1.94 9.41
N ASN A 52 16.77 0.78 9.84
CA ASN A 52 17.58 -0.41 10.07
C ASN A 52 17.28 -1.44 8.98
N LEU A 53 18.27 -2.28 8.68
CA LEU A 53 18.19 -3.28 7.62
C LEU A 53 18.51 -4.67 8.17
N GLY A 54 17.84 -5.69 7.62
CA GLY A 54 18.08 -7.09 7.93
C GLY A 54 17.90 -7.98 6.70
N GLY A 55 18.39 -9.21 6.78
CA GLY A 55 18.35 -10.17 5.67
C GLY A 55 19.13 -9.67 4.46
N SER A 56 18.52 -9.68 3.28
CA SER A 56 19.12 -9.20 2.04
C SER A 56 18.98 -7.70 1.79
N ALA A 57 18.28 -6.97 2.67
CA ALA A 57 18.00 -5.56 2.45
C ALA A 57 19.29 -4.72 2.48
N ARG A 58 19.44 -3.81 1.52
CA ARG A 58 20.62 -2.94 1.40
C ARG A 58 20.28 -1.62 0.74
N PHE A 59 20.93 -0.56 1.19
CA PHE A 59 21.00 0.70 0.45
C PHE A 59 22.10 0.64 -0.60
N HIS A 60 21.76 0.97 -1.84
CA HIS A 60 22.73 1.08 -2.93
C HIS A 60 22.24 2.11 -3.94
N ASP A 61 23.13 3.00 -4.40
CA ASP A 61 22.85 4.02 -5.42
C ASP A 61 21.59 4.87 -5.14
N GLY A 62 21.33 5.16 -3.87
CA GLY A 62 20.18 5.98 -3.46
C GLY A 62 18.83 5.24 -3.53
N VAL A 63 18.86 3.91 -3.57
CA VAL A 63 17.68 3.03 -3.60
C VAL A 63 17.80 2.02 -2.46
N LEU A 64 16.66 1.67 -1.85
CA LEU A 64 16.57 0.53 -0.94
C LEU A 64 16.21 -0.72 -1.74
N THR A 65 17.14 -1.65 -1.89
CA THR A 65 16.85 -2.98 -2.43
C THR A 65 16.46 -3.91 -1.28
N LEU A 66 15.23 -4.42 -1.28
CA LEU A 66 14.77 -5.37 -0.26
C LEU A 66 15.28 -6.78 -0.54
N VAL A 67 15.06 -7.28 -1.77
CA VAL A 67 15.57 -8.57 -2.26
C VAL A 67 16.22 -8.38 -3.63
N PRO A 68 17.36 -9.07 -3.90
CA PRO A 68 17.93 -9.13 -5.24
C PRO A 68 17.28 -10.26 -6.07
N SER A 69 17.52 -10.29 -7.38
CA SER A 69 17.13 -11.37 -8.30
C SER A 69 17.87 -12.71 -8.00
N GLN A 70 17.63 -13.27 -6.82
CA GLN A 70 18.16 -14.53 -6.31
C GLN A 70 17.09 -15.23 -5.49
N SER A 71 17.01 -16.56 -5.61
CA SER A 71 16.13 -17.41 -4.81
C SER A 71 16.58 -17.51 -3.35
N ASN A 72 15.65 -17.91 -2.47
CA ASN A 72 15.88 -18.05 -1.03
C ASN A 72 16.47 -16.78 -0.41
N ARG A 73 15.82 -15.66 -0.68
CA ARG A 73 16.19 -14.35 -0.12
C ARG A 73 14.97 -13.73 0.54
N ALA A 74 15.18 -13.19 1.72
CA ALA A 74 14.25 -12.27 2.34
C ALA A 74 15.03 -11.06 2.83
N GLY A 75 14.41 -9.89 2.72
CA GLY A 75 14.93 -8.65 3.26
C GLY A 75 13.90 -7.95 4.12
N VAL A 76 14.38 -7.23 5.12
CA VAL A 76 13.56 -6.36 5.96
C VAL A 76 14.25 -5.02 6.11
N ALA A 77 13.48 -3.94 6.06
CA ALA A 77 13.91 -2.61 6.42
C ALA A 77 12.85 -1.98 7.31
N TRP A 78 13.23 -1.48 8.48
CA TRP A 78 12.26 -0.91 9.42
C TRP A 78 12.73 0.42 9.97
N ASN A 79 11.74 1.27 10.24
CA ASN A 79 11.95 2.53 10.89
C ASN A 79 12.13 2.33 12.40
N GLY A 80 13.15 2.95 12.99
CA GLY A 80 13.48 2.82 14.41
C GLY A 80 12.64 3.69 15.34
N ILE A 81 11.83 4.60 14.79
CA ILE A 81 11.07 5.60 15.53
C ILE A 81 9.57 5.29 15.38
N PRO A 82 8.80 5.23 16.49
CA PRO A 82 7.35 5.05 16.39
C PRO A 82 6.71 6.30 15.82
N VAL A 83 5.69 6.11 14.98
CA VAL A 83 4.83 7.16 14.45
C VAL A 83 3.92 7.67 15.57
N ASP A 84 4.16 8.89 16.04
CA ASP A 84 3.45 9.49 17.18
C ASP A 84 2.17 10.25 16.78
N TYR A 85 1.77 10.17 15.52
CA TYR A 85 0.55 10.75 14.95
C TYR A 85 -0.40 9.69 14.41
N CYS A 86 -1.69 10.03 14.39
CA CYS A 86 -2.75 9.05 14.17
C CYS A 86 -3.19 8.95 12.71
N ASN A 87 -3.07 10.04 11.97
CA ASN A 87 -3.55 10.15 10.61
C ASN A 87 -2.37 10.43 9.71
N TRP A 88 -2.15 9.55 8.74
CA TRP A 88 -0.94 9.55 7.95
C TRP A 88 -1.21 9.19 6.50
N GLU A 89 -0.37 9.71 5.64
CA GLU A 89 -0.24 9.36 4.25
C GLU A 89 1.17 8.86 3.99
N VAL A 90 1.28 7.75 3.28
CA VAL A 90 2.56 7.31 2.74
C VAL A 90 2.48 7.23 1.22
N ASN A 91 3.49 7.80 0.56
CA ASN A 91 3.70 7.67 -0.87
C ASN A 91 4.92 6.78 -1.11
N ILE A 92 4.72 5.70 -1.85
CA ILE A 92 5.71 4.66 -2.11
C ILE A 92 6.00 4.68 -3.61
N ALA A 93 7.24 4.95 -4.00
CA ALA A 93 7.70 4.75 -5.37
C ALA A 93 8.63 3.54 -5.41
N PHE A 94 8.32 2.56 -6.25
CA PHE A 94 9.01 1.27 -6.26
C PHE A 94 9.14 0.71 -7.67
N SER A 95 9.96 -0.33 -7.82
CA SER A 95 10.06 -1.10 -9.05
C SER A 95 10.30 -2.56 -8.76
N ILE A 96 9.76 -3.43 -9.61
CA ILE A 96 10.00 -4.87 -9.57
C ILE A 96 10.65 -5.28 -10.88
N GLN A 97 11.78 -5.97 -10.80
CA GLN A 97 12.53 -6.40 -11.98
C GLN A 97 12.90 -7.87 -11.88
N SER A 98 12.73 -8.64 -12.94
CA SER A 98 13.22 -10.02 -13.01
C SER A 98 14.13 -10.19 -14.21
N GLY A 99 15.24 -10.91 -14.01
CA GLY A 99 16.09 -11.37 -15.10
C GLY A 99 15.53 -12.60 -15.83
N GLY A 100 14.44 -13.19 -15.32
CA GLY A 100 13.80 -14.38 -15.87
C GLY A 100 12.37 -14.14 -16.37
N TYR A 101 11.70 -15.22 -16.76
CA TYR A 101 10.29 -15.19 -17.20
C TYR A 101 9.28 -15.10 -16.06
N TYR A 102 9.69 -15.46 -14.84
CA TYR A 102 8.84 -15.53 -13.66
C TYR A 102 9.20 -14.43 -12.66
N PHE A 103 8.20 -14.01 -11.90
CA PHE A 103 8.27 -13.02 -10.82
C PHE A 103 7.70 -13.68 -9.57
N ALA A 104 8.40 -13.56 -8.45
CA ALA A 104 7.93 -14.05 -7.17
C ALA A 104 8.83 -13.56 -6.02
N ASP A 105 8.33 -13.42 -4.80
CA ASP A 105 6.91 -13.52 -4.42
C ASP A 105 6.22 -12.15 -4.27
N GLY A 106 7.01 -11.09 -4.13
CA GLY A 106 6.52 -9.74 -3.90
C GLY A 106 7.08 -9.11 -2.64
N TRP A 107 6.38 -8.09 -2.17
CA TRP A 107 6.79 -7.29 -1.02
C TRP A 107 5.59 -6.81 -0.21
N ALA A 108 5.85 -6.38 1.02
CA ALA A 108 4.88 -5.81 1.91
C ALA A 108 5.41 -4.57 2.64
N LEU A 109 4.53 -3.61 2.91
CA LEU A 109 4.72 -2.54 3.88
C LEU A 109 3.80 -2.80 5.06
N PHE A 110 4.38 -2.79 6.25
CA PHE A 110 3.69 -2.92 7.52
C PHE A 110 3.66 -1.58 8.25
N TYR A 111 2.54 -1.32 8.92
CA TYR A 111 2.43 -0.39 10.04
C TYR A 111 1.97 -1.20 11.25
N THR A 112 2.88 -1.45 12.20
CA THR A 112 2.67 -2.42 13.29
C THR A 112 3.05 -1.87 14.66
N MET A 113 2.41 -2.37 15.72
CA MET A 113 2.66 -1.93 17.10
C MET A 113 4.10 -2.16 17.58
N GLU A 114 4.78 -3.15 17.00
CA GLU A 114 6.20 -3.41 17.20
C GLU A 114 6.88 -3.45 15.82
N PRO A 115 8.13 -3.00 15.69
CA PRO A 115 8.85 -3.04 14.42
C PRO A 115 9.12 -4.49 14.01
N ILE A 116 9.05 -4.77 12.71
CA ILE A 116 9.47 -6.07 12.17
C ILE A 116 10.98 -5.98 11.95
N THR A 117 11.74 -6.67 12.81
CA THR A 117 13.21 -6.59 12.85
C THR A 117 13.90 -7.81 12.23
N GLU A 118 13.16 -8.87 11.96
CA GLU A 118 13.67 -10.13 11.45
C GLU A 118 12.87 -10.61 10.24
N VAL A 119 13.52 -11.40 9.40
CA VAL A 119 12.89 -12.07 8.25
C VAL A 119 12.41 -13.47 8.63
N VAL A 120 11.24 -13.85 8.11
CA VAL A 120 10.67 -15.19 8.24
C VAL A 120 10.76 -15.90 6.89
N LEU A 121 11.62 -16.92 6.79
CA LEU A 121 11.79 -17.70 5.56
C LEU A 121 10.82 -18.89 5.44
N ASP A 122 10.14 -19.25 6.53
CA ASP A 122 9.18 -20.35 6.53
C ASP A 122 7.95 -19.95 5.68
N PRO A 123 7.70 -20.57 4.51
CA PRO A 123 6.60 -20.22 3.61
C PRO A 123 5.21 -20.44 4.23
N TYR A 124 5.13 -21.18 5.35
CA TYR A 124 3.88 -21.38 6.07
C TYR A 124 3.61 -20.30 7.12
N LYS A 125 4.59 -19.44 7.42
CA LYS A 125 4.55 -18.47 8.52
C LYS A 125 4.92 -17.04 8.13
N ASN A 126 5.17 -16.78 6.85
CA ASN A 126 5.53 -15.45 6.39
C ASN A 126 4.50 -14.81 5.46
N ILE A 127 4.46 -13.48 5.52
CA ILE A 127 3.85 -12.58 4.55
C ILE A 127 5.00 -11.81 3.91
N MET A 128 5.40 -12.21 2.71
CA MET A 128 6.48 -11.54 1.98
C MET A 128 7.75 -11.36 2.83
N GLY A 129 8.12 -12.37 3.61
CA GLY A 129 9.28 -12.35 4.51
C GLY A 129 9.03 -11.71 5.88
N GLY A 130 7.86 -11.10 6.12
CA GLY A 130 7.42 -10.62 7.44
C GLY A 130 6.61 -11.66 8.24
N PRO A 131 6.31 -11.41 9.52
CA PRO A 131 5.56 -12.32 10.37
C PRO A 131 4.06 -12.38 10.02
N ASN A 132 3.42 -13.49 10.34
CA ASN A 132 1.97 -13.67 10.18
C ASN A 132 1.15 -13.23 11.40
N ASP A 133 1.78 -13.04 12.55
CA ASP A 133 1.19 -12.75 13.86
C ASP A 133 1.40 -11.30 14.32
N TYR A 134 1.28 -10.35 13.39
CA TYR A 134 1.45 -8.93 13.67
C TYR A 134 0.17 -8.26 14.17
N GLN A 135 0.34 -7.16 14.92
CA GLN A 135 -0.74 -6.24 15.29
C GLN A 135 -0.60 -4.96 14.49
N GLY A 136 -1.48 -4.75 13.50
CA GLY A 136 -1.46 -3.54 12.68
C GLY A 136 -2.08 -3.77 11.30
N VAL A 137 -1.51 -3.13 10.28
CA VAL A 137 -1.91 -3.31 8.88
C VAL A 137 -0.71 -3.63 8.00
N ALA A 138 -0.91 -4.54 7.04
CA ALA A 138 0.04 -4.85 5.98
C ALA A 138 -0.56 -4.52 4.61
N LEU A 139 0.13 -3.71 3.82
CA LEU A 139 -0.09 -3.53 2.39
C LEU A 139 0.84 -4.49 1.65
N ILE A 140 0.28 -5.34 0.79
CA ILE A 140 1.00 -6.45 0.14
C ILE A 140 0.84 -6.34 -1.37
N HIS A 141 1.96 -6.34 -2.07
CA HIS A 141 2.03 -6.46 -3.52
C HIS A 141 2.55 -7.86 -3.88
N ASP A 142 1.63 -8.77 -4.19
CA ASP A 142 1.89 -10.17 -4.50
C ASP A 142 2.05 -10.37 -6.00
N THR A 143 3.24 -10.79 -6.43
CA THR A 143 3.59 -10.96 -7.84
C THR A 143 3.37 -12.38 -8.36
N TYR A 144 3.12 -13.34 -7.47
CA TYR A 144 3.08 -14.75 -7.83
C TYR A 144 1.80 -15.45 -7.39
N ASN A 145 1.10 -16.02 -8.36
CA ASN A 145 -0.07 -16.81 -8.08
C ASN A 145 0.30 -18.19 -7.52
N SER A 146 0.10 -18.38 -6.23
CA SER A 146 0.27 -19.65 -5.55
C SER A 146 -1.04 -20.45 -5.44
N PHE A 147 -2.18 -19.88 -5.83
CA PHE A 147 -3.50 -20.45 -5.61
C PHE A 147 -4.27 -20.68 -6.92
N LEU A 148 -4.45 -21.96 -7.29
CA LEU A 148 -5.09 -22.36 -8.55
C LEU A 148 -6.50 -21.80 -8.80
N PHE A 149 -7.23 -21.41 -7.75
CA PHE A 149 -8.60 -20.87 -7.87
C PHE A 149 -8.65 -19.34 -7.99
N ASP A 150 -7.50 -18.67 -7.93
CA ASP A 150 -7.40 -17.23 -8.12
C ASP A 150 -6.49 -16.95 -9.30
N THR A 151 -6.96 -16.25 -10.33
CA THR A 151 -6.19 -16.10 -11.58
C THR A 151 -5.66 -14.69 -11.80
N ASN A 152 -6.06 -13.74 -10.96
CA ASN A 152 -5.81 -12.33 -11.24
C ASN A 152 -4.62 -11.80 -10.42
N PHE A 153 -3.42 -11.89 -11.02
CA PHE A 153 -2.12 -11.48 -10.48
C PHE A 153 -1.32 -10.73 -11.56
N PRO A 154 -0.37 -9.85 -11.19
CA PRO A 154 -0.04 -9.41 -9.83
C PRO A 154 -1.17 -8.67 -9.13
N ARG A 155 -1.09 -8.62 -7.80
CA ARG A 155 -2.19 -8.12 -6.97
C ARG A 155 -1.69 -7.24 -5.85
N LEU A 156 -2.40 -6.14 -5.60
CA LEU A 156 -2.23 -5.29 -4.44
C LEU A 156 -3.40 -5.48 -3.49
N TYR A 157 -3.13 -5.65 -2.20
CA TYR A 157 -4.15 -5.75 -1.17
C TYR A 157 -3.66 -5.31 0.22
N ALA A 158 -4.59 -5.06 1.14
CA ALA A 158 -4.30 -4.72 2.52
C ALA A 158 -4.96 -5.71 3.48
N LEU A 159 -4.27 -6.02 4.58
CA LEU A 159 -4.71 -6.91 5.66
C LEU A 159 -4.55 -6.18 6.99
N VAL A 160 -5.63 -6.07 7.78
CA VAL A 160 -5.57 -5.60 9.17
C VAL A 160 -5.60 -6.82 10.07
N SER A 161 -4.69 -6.88 11.04
CA SER A 161 -4.59 -8.00 11.98
C SER A 161 -4.41 -7.54 13.42
N GLY A 162 -5.12 -8.22 14.33
CA GLY A 162 -4.97 -8.09 15.78
C GLY A 162 -3.97 -9.08 16.40
N GLY A 163 -3.16 -9.78 15.58
CA GLY A 163 -2.12 -10.71 16.05
C GLY A 163 -2.49 -12.19 16.03
N SER A 164 -3.73 -12.54 15.69
CA SER A 164 -4.20 -13.94 15.67
C SER A 164 -4.57 -14.47 14.29
N ASP A 165 -4.48 -13.63 13.25
CA ASP A 165 -4.86 -14.03 11.90
C ASP A 165 -3.86 -15.02 11.31
N ARG A 166 -4.36 -15.94 10.49
CA ARG A 166 -3.53 -16.96 9.83
C ARG A 166 -3.45 -16.68 8.34
N TYR A 167 -2.42 -15.96 7.95
CA TYR A 167 -2.07 -15.82 6.55
C TYR A 167 -1.46 -17.13 6.03
N TYR A 168 -1.92 -17.56 4.85
CA TYR A 168 -1.41 -18.73 4.16
C TYR A 168 -0.83 -18.30 2.82
N HIS A 169 0.50 -18.27 2.73
CA HIS A 169 1.22 -17.84 1.51
C HIS A 169 0.86 -18.68 0.29
N TYR A 170 0.77 -20.01 0.45
CA TYR A 170 0.34 -20.94 -0.61
C TYR A 170 -1.11 -20.74 -1.09
N ARG A 171 -1.88 -19.84 -0.45
CA ARG A 171 -3.22 -19.42 -0.89
C ARG A 171 -3.30 -17.91 -1.13
N ASN A 172 -2.16 -17.20 -1.21
CA ASN A 172 -2.08 -15.75 -1.38
C ASN A 172 -3.02 -15.00 -0.40
N GLY A 173 -3.11 -15.49 0.85
CA GLY A 173 -3.97 -14.91 1.88
C GLY A 173 -5.47 -14.91 1.55
N TRP A 174 -5.96 -15.74 0.62
CA TRP A 174 -7.31 -15.71 0.05
C TRP A 174 -8.43 -15.45 1.07
N SER A 175 -8.40 -16.11 2.22
CA SER A 175 -9.44 -15.99 3.27
C SER A 175 -9.43 -14.68 4.05
N LEU A 176 -8.34 -13.92 4.00
CA LEU A 176 -8.15 -12.68 4.78
C LEU A 176 -8.27 -11.41 3.94
N ARG A 177 -8.13 -11.51 2.61
CA ARG A 177 -8.13 -10.36 1.71
C ARG A 177 -9.49 -9.66 1.71
N ARG A 178 -9.55 -8.47 2.32
CA ARG A 178 -10.71 -7.55 2.25
C ARG A 178 -10.60 -6.58 1.05
N TYR A 179 -9.38 -6.20 0.69
CA TYR A 179 -9.05 -5.56 -0.59
C TYR A 179 -8.42 -6.57 -1.53
N SER A 180 -8.65 -6.41 -2.83
CA SER A 180 -7.65 -6.77 -3.82
C SER A 180 -7.94 -6.09 -5.14
N CYS A 181 -6.91 -5.56 -5.79
CA CYS A 181 -6.97 -5.15 -7.18
C CYS A 181 -5.89 -5.83 -8.00
N HIS A 182 -6.15 -6.00 -9.30
CA HIS A 182 -5.07 -6.29 -10.23
C HIS A 182 -4.23 -5.04 -10.38
N PHE A 183 -2.95 -5.15 -10.06
CA PHE A 183 -2.02 -4.05 -10.21
C PHE A 183 -0.67 -4.61 -10.62
N SER A 184 -0.37 -4.50 -11.90
CA SER A 184 0.90 -4.96 -12.44
C SER A 184 1.95 -3.86 -12.31
N CYS A 185 3.06 -4.19 -11.66
CA CYS A 185 4.28 -3.36 -11.63
C CYS A 185 5.54 -4.16 -12.03
N LEU A 186 5.38 -5.13 -12.94
CA LEU A 186 6.46 -6.02 -13.35
C LEU A 186 7.32 -5.40 -14.44
N ASN A 187 8.64 -5.36 -14.25
CA ASN A 187 9.61 -4.68 -15.13
C ASN A 187 9.26 -3.21 -15.39
N ASP A 188 8.61 -2.56 -14.43
CA ASP A 188 8.18 -1.17 -14.50
C ASP A 188 8.44 -0.46 -13.16
N GLN A 189 8.23 0.85 -13.13
CA GLN A 189 8.20 1.64 -11.91
C GLN A 189 6.78 2.11 -11.64
N CYS A 190 6.35 2.06 -10.38
CA CYS A 190 5.00 2.43 -10.01
C CYS A 190 4.96 3.17 -8.68
N ARG A 191 3.78 3.73 -8.40
CA ARG A 191 3.52 4.45 -7.16
C ARG A 191 2.32 3.88 -6.44
N ILE A 192 2.37 3.83 -5.12
CA ILE A 192 1.21 3.55 -4.28
C ILE A 192 1.10 4.69 -3.26
N LYS A 193 -0.12 5.20 -3.10
CA LYS A 193 -0.49 6.06 -1.99
C LYS A 193 -1.32 5.23 -1.01
N PHE A 194 -0.89 5.17 0.23
CA PHE A 194 -1.56 4.44 1.30
C PHE A 194 -1.83 5.38 2.46
N GLU A 195 -3.09 5.55 2.83
CA GLU A 195 -3.53 6.59 3.76
C GLU A 195 -4.35 5.96 4.87
N TYR A 196 -4.13 6.41 6.10
CA TYR A 196 -5.04 6.20 7.22
C TYR A 196 -5.55 7.54 7.72
N TRP A 197 -6.85 7.75 7.61
CA TRP A 197 -7.50 9.01 8.00
C TRP A 197 -8.90 8.76 8.57
N ASN A 198 -9.14 9.26 9.78
CA ASN A 198 -10.44 9.23 10.45
C ASN A 198 -11.11 7.84 10.44
N ARG A 199 -10.37 6.81 10.86
CA ARG A 199 -10.77 5.38 10.81
C ARG A 199 -11.01 4.82 9.41
N ASN A 200 -10.46 5.43 8.38
CA ASN A 200 -10.54 4.91 7.02
C ASN A 200 -9.14 4.60 6.49
N LEU A 201 -8.98 3.44 5.87
CA LEU A 201 -7.80 3.14 5.06
C LEU A 201 -8.12 3.39 3.58
N TYR A 202 -7.19 4.05 2.89
CA TYR A 202 -7.26 4.29 1.46
C TYR A 202 -6.03 3.72 0.78
N VAL A 203 -6.22 2.99 -0.31
CA VAL A 203 -5.13 2.48 -1.14
C VAL A 203 -5.37 2.98 -2.56
N THR A 204 -4.42 3.74 -3.10
CA THR A 204 -4.43 4.21 -4.49
C THR A 204 -3.22 3.66 -5.21
N ALA A 205 -3.44 2.81 -6.21
CA ALA A 205 -2.39 2.27 -7.06
C ALA A 205 -2.23 3.15 -8.30
N MET A 206 -0.99 3.49 -8.66
CA MET A 206 -0.68 4.43 -9.74
C MET A 206 0.49 3.93 -10.60
N ASP A 207 0.50 4.30 -11.88
CA ASP A 207 1.73 4.17 -12.68
C ASP A 207 2.78 5.20 -12.27
N TRP A 208 3.97 5.13 -12.88
CA TRP A 208 5.08 6.06 -12.60
C TRP A 208 4.71 7.53 -12.77
N ASN A 209 3.84 7.85 -13.73
CA ASN A 209 3.40 9.21 -14.03
C ASN A 209 2.32 9.71 -13.06
N GLY A 210 1.91 8.89 -12.09
CA GLY A 210 0.87 9.21 -11.12
C GLY A 210 -0.55 9.00 -11.65
N ASN A 211 -0.74 8.33 -12.79
CA ASN A 211 -2.09 8.02 -13.24
C ASN A 211 -2.67 6.90 -12.38
N CYS A 212 -3.81 7.17 -11.74
CA CYS A 212 -4.55 6.19 -10.94
C CYS A 212 -4.94 4.97 -11.81
N LYS A 213 -4.58 3.79 -11.32
CA LYS A 213 -4.93 2.47 -11.90
C LYS A 213 -6.06 1.81 -11.11
N ASP A 214 -6.04 1.96 -9.79
CA ASP A 214 -7.07 1.44 -8.90
C ASP A 214 -7.12 2.28 -7.61
N TYR A 215 -8.27 2.27 -6.94
CA TYR A 215 -8.49 2.94 -5.68
C TYR A 215 -9.50 2.17 -4.82
N LYS A 216 -9.22 2.07 -3.53
CA LYS A 216 -10.14 1.49 -2.56
C LYS A 216 -10.10 2.19 -1.22
N ARG A 217 -11.27 2.25 -0.58
CA ARG A 217 -11.49 2.70 0.79
C ARG A 217 -12.01 1.56 1.66
N PHE A 218 -11.53 1.49 2.89
CA PHE A 218 -12.05 0.68 3.98
C PHE A 218 -12.46 1.59 5.11
N GLU A 219 -13.66 1.38 5.63
CA GLU A 219 -14.23 2.21 6.70
C GLU A 219 -14.15 1.48 8.03
N ASN A 220 -14.18 2.22 9.13
CA ASN A 220 -14.19 1.73 10.51
C ASN A 220 -12.95 0.92 10.93
N VAL A 221 -11.84 1.11 10.23
CA VAL A 221 -10.56 0.48 10.57
C VAL A 221 -10.02 1.11 11.85
N VAL A 222 -9.70 0.27 12.82
CA VAL A 222 -9.04 0.65 14.08
C VAL A 222 -7.55 0.36 13.95
N LEU A 223 -6.73 1.42 13.94
CA LEU A 223 -5.28 1.35 14.03
C LEU A 223 -4.80 2.33 15.12
N PRO A 224 -4.20 1.83 16.21
CA PRO A 224 -3.63 2.70 17.23
C PRO A 224 -2.44 3.52 16.70
N ALA A 225 -2.20 4.67 17.31
CA ALA A 225 -0.94 5.41 17.13
C ALA A 225 0.24 4.68 17.79
N GLY A 226 1.46 5.13 17.50
CA GLY A 226 2.69 4.56 18.06
C GLY A 226 3.19 3.31 17.34
N GLY A 227 2.73 3.06 16.12
CA GLY A 227 3.23 1.97 15.28
C GLY A 227 4.52 2.31 14.54
N TYR A 228 5.11 1.31 13.89
CA TYR A 228 6.36 1.39 13.16
C TYR A 228 6.14 0.99 11.70
N PHE A 229 6.80 1.69 10.78
CA PHE A 229 6.86 1.27 9.39
C PHE A 229 7.93 0.21 9.17
N SER A 230 7.58 -0.88 8.48
CA SER A 230 8.54 -1.93 8.10
C SER A 230 8.24 -2.44 6.69
N PHE A 231 9.24 -2.45 5.82
CA PHE A 231 9.20 -3.13 4.53
C PHE A 231 9.75 -4.55 4.66
N THR A 232 9.11 -5.51 4.00
CA THR A 232 9.65 -6.85 3.81
C THR A 232 9.49 -7.29 2.36
N ALA A 233 10.38 -8.16 1.89
CA ALA A 233 10.20 -8.86 0.62
C ALA A 233 10.78 -10.27 0.73
N PHE A 234 10.28 -11.18 -0.11
CA PHE A 234 10.70 -12.58 -0.11
C PHE A 234 10.72 -13.15 -1.53
N ASN A 235 11.76 -13.92 -1.80
CA ASN A 235 11.91 -14.76 -2.98
C ASN A 235 12.12 -16.21 -2.51
N ASP A 236 11.21 -17.11 -2.90
CA ASP A 236 11.37 -18.54 -2.72
C ASP A 236 12.18 -19.15 -3.89
N TYR A 237 11.55 -19.99 -4.73
CA TYR A 237 12.19 -20.63 -5.87
C TYR A 237 12.35 -19.67 -7.07
N TYR A 238 11.27 -18.97 -7.42
CA TYR A 238 11.33 -17.85 -8.35
C TYR A 238 11.76 -16.60 -7.61
N TYR A 239 12.24 -15.62 -8.36
CA TYR A 239 12.89 -14.46 -7.77
C TYR A 239 12.68 -13.21 -8.60
N GLU A 240 12.71 -12.08 -7.91
CA GLU A 240 12.69 -10.74 -8.47
C GLU A 240 13.61 -9.82 -7.66
N THR A 241 13.92 -8.67 -8.22
CA THR A 241 14.52 -7.55 -7.50
C THR A 241 13.42 -6.60 -7.11
N VAL A 242 13.29 -6.33 -5.81
CA VAL A 242 12.35 -5.32 -5.30
C VAL A 242 13.15 -4.12 -4.80
N ASN A 243 12.90 -2.97 -5.42
CA ASN A 243 13.55 -1.70 -5.11
C ASN A 243 12.52 -0.67 -4.66
N ILE A 244 12.79 0.01 -3.55
CA ILE A 244 12.07 1.19 -3.08
C ILE A 244 12.90 2.42 -3.44
N HIS A 245 12.35 3.26 -4.33
CA HIS A 245 12.96 4.51 -4.80
C HIS A 245 12.56 5.71 -3.94
N GLU A 246 11.37 5.64 -3.32
CA GLU A 246 10.86 6.66 -2.42
C GLU A 246 9.86 6.03 -1.44
N PHE A 247 9.93 6.45 -0.18
CA PHE A 247 8.93 6.24 0.84
C PHE A 247 8.76 7.57 1.59
N LYS A 248 7.72 8.33 1.26
CA LYS A 248 7.48 9.64 1.85
C LYS A 248 6.31 9.53 2.84
N VAL A 249 6.52 9.95 4.07
CA VAL A 249 5.51 9.92 5.13
C VAL A 249 5.08 11.33 5.50
N GLU A 250 3.78 11.57 5.49
CA GLU A 250 3.17 12.83 5.86
C GLU A 250 2.07 12.61 6.90
N GLU A 251 1.97 13.50 7.88
CA GLU A 251 0.87 13.56 8.85
C GLU A 251 -0.22 14.49 8.31
N TYR A 252 -1.49 14.12 8.52
CA TYR A 252 -2.62 15.06 8.38
C TYR A 252 -2.82 15.81 9.70
N THR A 253 -2.47 17.11 9.75
CA THR A 253 -2.38 17.88 11.00
C THR A 253 -3.74 18.32 11.57
N ASP A 254 -4.79 18.30 10.77
CA ASP A 254 -6.13 18.78 11.15
C ASP A 254 -7.00 17.70 11.82
N ALA A 255 -6.48 16.48 11.98
CA ALA A 255 -7.27 15.33 12.42
C ALA A 255 -7.25 15.17 13.95
N ASN A 256 -8.38 15.50 14.59
CA ASN A 256 -8.52 15.56 16.05
C ASN A 256 -8.81 14.21 16.75
N GLU A 257 -9.01 13.10 16.02
CA GLU A 257 -9.32 11.80 16.62
C GLU A 257 -8.11 10.86 16.55
N CYS A 258 -7.46 10.73 17.70
CA CYS A 258 -6.43 9.73 17.97
C CYS A 258 -7.01 8.58 18.81
N PHE A 259 -6.75 7.35 18.39
CA PHE A 259 -6.95 6.19 19.25
C PHE A 259 -5.62 5.90 19.96
N GLU A 260 -5.56 6.25 21.24
CA GLU A 260 -4.41 5.89 22.08
C GLU A 260 -4.26 4.37 22.15
N ARG A 261 -3.03 3.92 22.36
CA ARG A 261 -2.63 2.50 22.42
C ARG A 261 -3.36 1.70 23.52
N ASP A 262 -4.07 2.37 24.45
CA ASP A 262 -4.68 1.77 25.63
C ASP A 262 -5.82 0.79 25.29
N GLY A 263 -5.44 -0.47 25.07
CA GLY A 263 -6.31 -1.64 25.05
C GLY A 263 -7.06 -1.91 23.75
N GLN A 264 -6.81 -1.14 22.68
CA GLN A 264 -7.44 -1.39 21.38
C GLN A 264 -6.57 -2.29 20.50
N THR A 265 -7.12 -3.43 20.11
CA THR A 265 -6.50 -4.30 19.10
C THR A 265 -6.91 -3.87 17.69
N PRO A 266 -5.98 -3.88 16.72
CA PRO A 266 -6.31 -3.56 15.35
C PRO A 266 -7.37 -4.49 14.78
N LYS A 267 -8.34 -3.91 14.05
CA LYS A 267 -9.45 -4.63 13.44
C LYS A 267 -10.14 -3.80 12.35
N TRP A 268 -10.89 -4.49 11.50
CA TRP A 268 -11.87 -3.90 10.58
C TRP A 268 -13.09 -3.35 11.31
#